data_AF-A0A1I8GGN7-F1
#
_entry.id   AF-A0A1I8GGN7-F1
#
_cell.length_a   1.000
_cell.length_b   1.000
_cell.length_c   1.000
_cell.angle_alpha   90.00
_cell.angle_beta   90.00
_cell.angle_gamma   90.00
#
_symmetry.space_group_name_H-M   'P 1'
#
loop_
_entity.id
_entity.type
_entity.pdbx_description
1 polymer ?
#
loop_
_entity_poly.entity_id
_entity_poly.type
_entity_poly.pdbx_seq_one_letter_code
_entity_poly.pdbx_strand_id
1 'polypeptide(L)'
;MDNFNDLSQLFDMQEAVHIKRATCGRCGRPSPTCWCPSLPRVPVDIATKVIILQHPFEEHRKLQTARMLQLAAAPGRVEIWRGRHFASHKRRRELDSPGCAVLYPSSDSVLAESLPRGSVTTLVVLDGTWQQASGLHFHNDFLHKLPHI
;
A
#
# COMPACT_ATOMS: atom_id res chain seq x y z
N MET A 1 -50.97 -7.54 51.88
CA MET A 1 -50.24 -8.76 52.25
C MET A 1 -50.28 -9.68 51.04
N ASP A 2 -49.26 -9.48 50.20
CA ASP A 2 -48.50 -10.49 49.45
C ASP A 2 -49.34 -11.55 48.71
N ASN A 3 -49.32 -11.60 47.37
CA ASN A 3 -48.10 -11.99 46.67
C ASN A 3 -48.11 -11.45 45.24
N PHE A 4 -47.04 -10.73 44.89
CA PHE A 4 -46.78 -10.20 43.56
C PHE A 4 -46.67 -11.35 42.56
N ASN A 5 -47.59 -11.33 41.60
CA ASN A 5 -47.62 -12.21 40.45
C ASN A 5 -46.41 -11.94 39.54
N ASP A 6 -45.71 -13.01 39.19
CA ASP A 6 -45.03 -13.21 37.91
C ASP A 6 -43.90 -12.23 37.53
N LEU A 7 -42.71 -12.45 38.09
CA LEU A 7 -41.44 -11.90 37.58
C LEU A 7 -40.60 -12.97 36.86
N SER A 8 -41.26 -13.98 36.28
CA SER A 8 -40.58 -15.03 35.49
C SER A 8 -40.49 -14.70 34.00
N GLN A 9 -40.96 -13.52 33.56
CA GLN A 9 -41.04 -13.16 32.13
C GLN A 9 -40.38 -11.81 31.77
N LEU A 10 -39.20 -11.52 32.30
CA LEU A 10 -38.35 -10.45 31.74
C LEU A 10 -36.98 -11.00 31.32
N PHE A 11 -37.03 -12.11 30.60
CA PHE A 11 -36.01 -12.44 29.61
C PHE A 11 -36.30 -11.64 28.34
N ASP A 12 -35.52 -10.59 28.08
CA ASP A 12 -35.19 -10.22 26.70
C ASP A 12 -33.84 -9.48 26.69
N MET A 13 -32.78 -10.23 27.02
CA MET A 13 -31.43 -9.86 26.61
C MET A 13 -31.33 -10.06 25.09
N GLN A 14 -31.78 -9.07 24.32
CA GLN A 14 -31.43 -8.97 22.90
C GLN A 14 -29.93 -8.68 22.80
N GLU A 15 -29.13 -9.73 22.84
CA GLU A 15 -27.78 -9.70 22.27
C GLU A 15 -27.93 -9.32 20.80
N ALA A 16 -27.64 -8.05 20.50
CA ALA A 16 -27.59 -7.57 19.13
C ALA A 16 -26.56 -8.40 18.37
N VAL A 17 -27.04 -9.37 17.57
CA VAL A 17 -26.20 -10.15 16.67
C VAL A 17 -25.50 -9.18 15.74
N HIS A 18 -24.22 -8.91 16.03
CA HIS A 18 -23.45 -7.94 15.27
C HIS A 18 -23.05 -8.58 13.94
N ILE A 19 -23.93 -8.51 12.94
CA ILE A 19 -23.69 -9.05 11.60
C ILE A 19 -22.48 -8.34 11.00
N LYS A 20 -21.37 -9.06 10.85
CA LYS A 20 -20.17 -8.54 10.18
C LYS A 20 -20.55 -8.18 8.73
N ARG A 21 -20.31 -6.93 8.36
CA ARG A 21 -20.59 -6.43 7.01
C ARG A 21 -19.82 -7.24 5.97
N ALA A 22 -20.46 -7.55 4.85
CA ALA A 22 -19.81 -8.18 3.71
C ALA A 22 -18.59 -7.37 3.25
N THR A 23 -17.50 -8.05 2.92
CA THR A 23 -16.25 -7.46 2.45
C THR A 23 -15.98 -7.81 0.99
N CYS A 24 -15.33 -6.90 0.27
CA CYS A 24 -14.94 -7.09 -1.12
C CYS A 24 -13.76 -8.07 -1.21
N GLY A 25 -13.89 -9.14 -1.98
CA GLY A 25 -12.80 -10.12 -2.19
C GLY A 25 -11.56 -9.56 -2.90
N ARG A 26 -11.65 -8.39 -3.56
CA ARG A 26 -10.52 -7.75 -4.26
C ARG A 26 -9.72 -6.84 -3.32
N CYS A 27 -10.36 -5.83 -2.72
CA CYS A 27 -9.69 -4.85 -1.85
C CYS A 27 -9.80 -5.13 -0.35
N GLY A 28 -10.62 -6.09 0.08
CA GLY A 28 -10.83 -6.44 1.49
C GLY A 28 -11.76 -5.49 2.27
N ARG A 29 -12.30 -4.44 1.63
CA ARG A 29 -13.11 -3.42 2.32
C ARG A 29 -14.58 -3.81 2.48
N PRO A 30 -15.27 -3.30 3.51
CA PRO A 30 -16.72 -3.38 3.57
C PRO A 30 -17.37 -2.83 2.30
N SER A 31 -18.42 -3.48 1.80
CA SER A 31 -19.09 -3.08 0.55
C SER A 31 -19.41 -1.59 0.42
N PRO A 32 -19.91 -0.88 1.46
CA PRO A 32 -20.22 0.55 1.36
C PRO A 32 -19.02 1.47 1.16
N THR A 33 -17.80 1.03 1.49
CA THR A 33 -16.57 1.82 1.38
C THR A 33 -15.60 1.25 0.35
N CYS A 34 -16.09 0.33 -0.50
CA CYS A 34 -15.33 -0.29 -1.55
C CYS A 34 -15.05 0.72 -2.68
N TRP A 35 -13.77 0.87 -3.04
CA TRP A 35 -13.32 1.71 -4.15
C TRP A 35 -13.01 0.92 -5.43
N CYS A 36 -13.15 -0.41 -5.41
CA CYS A 36 -12.93 -1.24 -6.61
C CYS A 36 -13.79 -0.82 -7.83
N PRO A 37 -15.04 -0.32 -7.68
CA PRO A 37 -15.80 0.18 -8.83
C PRO A 37 -15.15 1.36 -9.55
N SER A 38 -14.32 2.15 -8.86
CA SER A 38 -13.61 3.30 -9.41
C SER A 38 -12.26 2.93 -10.06
N LEU A 39 -11.81 1.69 -9.92
CA LEU A 39 -10.59 1.22 -10.58
C LEU A 39 -10.85 0.89 -12.05
N PRO A 40 -9.80 0.91 -12.89
CA PRO A 40 -9.86 0.31 -14.22
C PRO A 40 -10.44 -1.11 -14.16
N ARG A 41 -11.40 -1.39 -15.06
CA ARG A 41 -12.00 -2.73 -15.20
C ARG A 41 -10.95 -3.74 -15.66
N VAL A 42 -10.14 -3.34 -16.64
CA VAL A 42 -8.96 -4.07 -17.08
C VAL A 42 -7.75 -3.42 -16.42
N PRO A 43 -6.92 -4.17 -15.68
CA PRO A 43 -5.71 -3.62 -15.08
C PRO A 43 -4.77 -3.03 -16.13
N VAL A 44 -4.17 -1.89 -15.81
CA VAL A 44 -3.32 -1.14 -16.73
C VAL A 44 -1.94 -1.80 -16.80
N ASP A 45 -1.50 -2.15 -18.00
CA ASP A 45 -0.15 -2.63 -18.22
C ASP A 45 0.82 -1.45 -18.34
N ILE A 46 1.53 -1.16 -17.26
CA ILE A 46 2.53 -0.09 -17.21
C ILE A 46 3.89 -0.63 -17.64
N ALA A 47 4.62 0.09 -18.49
CA ALA A 47 5.92 -0.35 -19.00
C ALA A 47 6.97 -0.50 -17.89
N THR A 48 6.97 0.44 -16.94
CA THR A 48 7.89 0.48 -15.79
C THR A 48 7.30 -0.30 -14.62
N LYS A 49 8.08 -1.23 -14.06
CA LYS A 49 7.73 -1.90 -12.81
C LYS A 49 7.85 -0.90 -11.64
N VAL A 50 6.90 -0.92 -10.72
CA VAL A 50 6.94 -0.07 -9.52
C VAL A 50 7.15 -0.95 -8.29
N ILE A 51 8.15 -0.62 -7.48
CA ILE A 51 8.39 -1.24 -6.18
C ILE A 51 8.17 -0.17 -5.11
N ILE A 52 7.13 -0.34 -4.31
CA ILE A 52 6.77 0.56 -3.24
C ILE A 52 7.41 0.06 -1.95
N LEU A 53 8.37 0.81 -1.42
CA LEU A 53 8.89 0.61 -0.07
C LEU A 53 7.97 1.35 0.90
N GLN A 54 7.07 0.60 1.54
CA GLN A 54 6.01 1.15 2.36
C GLN A 54 6.40 1.11 3.84
N HIS A 55 6.37 2.28 4.48
CA HIS A 55 6.56 2.39 5.92
C HIS A 55 5.44 1.65 6.66
N PRO A 56 5.70 0.91 7.76
CA PRO A 56 4.70 0.09 8.43
C PRO A 56 3.44 0.85 8.89
N PHE A 57 3.58 2.14 9.23
CA PHE A 57 2.44 2.96 9.64
C PHE A 57 1.46 3.30 8.52
N GLU A 58 1.86 3.20 7.26
CA GLU A 58 0.97 3.47 6.13
C GLU A 58 0.01 2.30 5.85
N GLU A 59 0.31 1.09 6.35
CA GLU A 59 -0.53 -0.10 6.16
C GLU A 59 -1.96 0.08 6.66
N HIS A 60 -2.09 0.74 7.82
CA HIS A 60 -3.36 0.92 8.52
C HIS A 60 -4.09 2.20 8.13
N ARG A 61 -3.56 2.97 7.17
CA ARG A 61 -4.23 4.17 6.67
C ARG A 61 -5.56 3.79 6.04
N LYS A 62 -6.60 4.56 6.35
CA LYS A 62 -7.97 4.34 5.87
C LYS A 62 -8.13 4.35 4.35
N LEU A 63 -7.18 4.84 3.55
CA LEU A 63 -7.29 4.84 2.08
C LEU A 63 -6.52 3.70 1.42
N GLN A 64 -5.34 3.34 1.92
CA GLN A 64 -4.45 2.33 1.31
C GLN A 64 -4.19 2.57 -0.18
N THR A 65 -3.74 3.78 -0.54
CA THR A 65 -3.49 4.22 -1.92
C THR A 65 -2.47 3.34 -2.65
N ALA A 66 -1.40 2.89 -1.98
CA ALA A 66 -0.46 1.92 -2.54
C ALA A 66 -1.16 0.63 -3.01
N ARG A 67 -2.14 0.15 -2.24
CA ARG A 67 -2.95 -1.03 -2.60
C ARG A 67 -3.90 -0.74 -3.77
N MET A 68 -4.41 0.48 -3.89
CA MET A 68 -5.18 0.92 -5.07
C MET A 68 -4.33 0.83 -6.33
N LEU A 69 -3.12 1.39 -6.31
CA LEU A 69 -2.19 1.32 -7.44
C LEU A 69 -1.85 -0.13 -7.80
N GLN A 70 -1.57 -0.96 -6.80
CA GLN A 70 -1.29 -2.39 -7.01
C GLN A 70 -2.45 -3.14 -7.67
N LEU A 71 -3.70 -2.82 -7.30
CA LEU A 71 -4.88 -3.45 -7.89
C LEU A 71 -5.28 -2.86 -9.25
N ALA A 72 -4.88 -1.63 -9.55
CA ALA A 72 -5.13 -0.96 -10.82
C ALA A 72 -4.16 -1.41 -11.92
N ALA A 73 -2.94 -1.84 -11.56
CA ALA A 73 -1.92 -2.28 -12.50
C ALA A 73 -2.01 -3.78 -12.82
N ALA A 74 -1.49 -4.18 -13.98
CA ALA A 74 -1.37 -5.58 -14.37
C ALA A 74 -0.54 -6.39 -13.35
N PRO A 75 -0.82 -7.69 -13.17
CA PRO A 75 -0.11 -8.53 -12.19
C PRO A 75 1.40 -8.45 -12.33
N GLY A 76 2.10 -8.26 -11.20
CA GLY A 76 3.57 -8.18 -11.15
C GLY A 76 4.16 -6.81 -11.52
N ARG A 77 3.36 -5.87 -12.05
CA ARG A 77 3.83 -4.51 -12.36
C ARG A 77 4.04 -3.63 -11.14
N VAL A 78 3.28 -3.85 -10.07
CA VAL A 78 3.40 -3.09 -8.82
C VAL A 78 3.55 -4.05 -7.65
N GLU A 79 4.63 -3.88 -6.89
CA GLU A 79 4.92 -4.64 -5.68
C GLU A 79 5.02 -3.72 -4.48
N ILE A 80 4.59 -4.21 -3.32
CA ILE A 80 4.66 -3.46 -2.05
C ILE A 80 5.54 -4.27 -1.10
N TRP A 81 6.66 -3.67 -0.68
CA TRP A 81 7.53 -4.23 0.35
C TRP A 81 7.34 -3.40 1.61
N ARG A 82 6.92 -4.04 2.70
CA ARG A 82 6.61 -3.37 3.97
C ARG A 82 7.79 -3.47 4.93
N GLY A 83 8.17 -2.36 5.54
CA GLY A 83 9.28 -2.35 6.50
C GLY A 83 9.95 -0.99 6.64
N ARG A 84 10.99 -0.95 7.48
CA ARG A 84 11.86 0.22 7.67
C ARG A 84 13.26 0.00 7.10
N HIS A 85 13.72 -1.26 7.09
CA HIS A 85 15.03 -1.68 6.60
C HIS A 85 14.85 -2.79 5.58
N PHE A 86 15.42 -2.62 4.39
CA PHE A 86 15.25 -3.50 3.24
C PHE A 86 16.57 -4.13 2.78
N ALA A 87 17.68 -3.87 3.46
CA ALA A 87 18.98 -4.46 3.14
C ALA A 87 18.95 -6.00 3.12
N SER A 88 18.18 -6.62 4.03
CA SER A 88 18.00 -8.07 4.13
C SER A 88 16.75 -8.60 3.39
N HIS A 89 16.04 -7.74 2.64
CA HIS A 89 14.86 -8.19 1.91
C HIS A 89 15.27 -9.25 0.88
N LYS A 90 14.57 -10.38 0.84
CA LYS A 90 14.92 -11.55 -0.02
C LYS A 90 15.12 -11.20 -1.51
N ARG A 91 14.43 -10.16 -1.98
CA ARG A 91 14.45 -9.68 -3.37
C ARG A 91 15.19 -8.36 -3.54
N ARG A 92 15.93 -7.92 -2.53
CA ARG A 92 16.66 -6.65 -2.51
C ARG A 92 17.57 -6.46 -3.74
N ARG A 93 18.23 -7.54 -4.16
CA ARG A 93 19.12 -7.56 -5.33
C ARG A 93 18.43 -7.22 -6.65
N GLU A 94 17.10 -7.33 -6.75
CA GLU A 94 16.37 -6.86 -7.93
C GLU A 94 16.58 -5.37 -8.19
N LEU A 95 16.78 -4.59 -7.12
CA LEU A 95 17.01 -3.14 -7.22
C LEU A 95 18.43 -2.78 -7.65
N ASP A 96 19.35 -3.75 -7.69
CA ASP A 96 20.72 -3.53 -8.19
C ASP A 96 20.78 -3.67 -9.74
N SER A 97 19.65 -4.03 -10.38
CA SER A 97 19.56 -4.18 -11.84
C SER A 97 19.68 -2.82 -12.55
N PRO A 98 20.28 -2.77 -13.75
CA PRO A 98 20.24 -1.57 -14.59
C PRO A 98 18.82 -1.08 -14.83
N GLY A 99 18.64 0.24 -14.96
CA GLY A 99 17.32 0.85 -15.17
C GLY A 99 16.44 0.94 -13.91
N CYS A 100 17.01 0.68 -12.74
CA CYS A 100 16.39 0.97 -11.46
C CYS A 100 16.64 2.44 -11.08
N ALA A 101 15.60 3.14 -10.65
CA ALA A 101 15.67 4.50 -10.14
C ALA A 101 14.74 4.68 -8.94
N VAL A 102 14.99 5.70 -8.11
CA VAL A 102 14.16 6.01 -6.93
C VAL A 102 13.47 7.36 -7.10
N LEU A 103 12.16 7.38 -6.86
CA LEU A 103 11.36 8.60 -6.81
C LEU A 103 11.52 9.24 -5.42
N TYR A 104 12.49 10.14 -5.28
CA TYR A 104 12.76 10.85 -4.03
C TYR A 104 13.69 12.06 -4.30
N PRO A 105 13.43 13.23 -3.70
CA PRO A 105 14.25 14.41 -3.93
C PRO A 105 15.69 14.25 -3.40
N SER A 106 16.66 14.67 -4.22
CA SER A 106 18.08 14.77 -3.90
C SER A 106 18.73 15.93 -4.67
N SER A 107 19.93 16.35 -4.29
CA SER A 107 20.70 17.38 -5.02
C SER A 107 21.02 16.98 -6.46
N ASP A 108 21.13 15.68 -6.72
CA ASP A 108 21.50 15.11 -8.01
C ASP A 108 20.29 14.53 -8.76
N SER A 109 19.07 14.92 -8.36
CA SER A 109 17.84 14.44 -9.00
C SER A 109 17.75 14.90 -10.45
N VAL A 110 17.36 13.97 -11.32
CA VAL A 110 17.15 14.24 -12.74
C VAL A 110 15.66 14.31 -13.05
N LEU A 111 15.26 15.27 -13.89
CA LEU A 111 13.86 15.37 -14.31
C LEU A 111 13.45 14.11 -15.09
N ALA A 112 12.29 13.55 -14.74
CA ALA A 112 11.75 12.36 -15.40
C ALA A 112 11.63 12.54 -16.92
N GLU A 113 11.30 13.74 -17.38
CA GLU A 113 11.12 14.08 -18.80
C GLU A 113 12.45 14.15 -19.56
N SER A 114 13.58 14.32 -18.86
CA SER A 114 14.91 14.34 -19.45
C SER A 114 15.48 12.94 -19.72
N LEU A 115 14.88 11.92 -19.12
CA LEU A 115 15.31 10.53 -19.27
C LEU A 115 14.80 9.94 -20.59
N PRO A 116 15.63 9.18 -21.32
CA PRO A 116 15.17 8.44 -22.49
C PRO A 116 14.03 7.49 -22.12
N ARG A 117 12.99 7.44 -22.97
CA ARG A 117 11.86 6.52 -22.75
C ARG A 117 12.36 5.08 -22.64
N GLY A 118 11.90 4.38 -21.60
CA GLY A 118 12.28 2.98 -21.35
C GLY A 118 13.64 2.80 -20.65
N SER A 119 14.38 3.88 -20.37
CA SER A 119 15.63 3.79 -19.58
C SER A 119 15.38 3.36 -18.13
N VAL A 120 14.22 3.74 -17.57
CA VAL A 120 13.78 3.31 -16.23
C VAL A 120 12.80 2.14 -16.36
N THR A 121 13.33 0.94 -16.11
CA THR A 121 12.55 -0.30 -16.11
C THR A 121 11.92 -0.59 -14.76
N THR A 122 12.53 -0.09 -13.67
CA THR A 122 12.03 -0.23 -12.30
C THR A 122 12.08 1.11 -11.56
N LEU A 123 10.94 1.57 -11.06
CA LEU A 123 10.83 2.75 -10.21
C LEU A 123 10.58 2.34 -8.76
N VAL A 124 11.47 2.73 -7.86
CA VAL A 124 11.33 2.56 -6.42
C VAL A 124 10.61 3.79 -5.87
N VAL A 125 9.49 3.59 -5.18
CA VAL A 125 8.70 4.66 -4.58
C VAL A 125 8.71 4.49 -3.07
N LEU A 126 8.98 5.57 -2.33
CA LEU A 126 8.96 5.57 -0.86
C LEU A 126 7.58 6.02 -0.38
N ASP A 127 6.83 5.11 0.24
CA ASP A 127 5.46 5.39 0.71
C ASP A 127 5.45 5.61 2.22
N GLY A 128 5.12 6.84 2.60
CA GLY A 128 5.18 7.36 3.97
C GLY A 128 4.86 8.84 3.99
N THR A 129 4.66 9.40 5.19
CA THR A 129 4.78 10.85 5.38
C THR A 129 6.19 11.31 4.97
N TRP A 130 6.39 12.60 4.73
CA TRP A 130 7.72 13.14 4.40
C TRP A 130 8.83 12.69 5.36
N GLN A 131 8.57 12.72 6.67
CA GLN A 131 9.52 12.24 7.68
C GLN A 131 9.78 10.74 7.58
N GLN A 132 8.75 9.93 7.29
CA GLN A 132 8.89 8.49 7.13
C GLN A 132 9.63 8.13 5.85
N ALA A 133 9.30 8.76 4.72
CA ALA A 133 9.98 8.56 3.44
C ALA A 133 11.45 8.99 3.53
N SER A 134 11.73 10.10 4.22
CA SER A 134 13.10 10.54 4.52
C SER A 134 13.86 9.51 5.37
N GLY A 135 13.23 8.97 6.42
CA GLY A 135 13.81 7.90 7.22
C GLY A 135 14.03 6.60 6.43
N LEU A 136 13.10 6.26 5.51
CA LEU A 136 13.25 5.12 4.60
C LEU A 136 14.45 5.33 3.67
N HIS A 137 14.61 6.50 3.08
CA HIS A 137 15.77 6.84 2.24
C HIS A 137 17.07 6.71 3.06
N PHE A 138 17.14 7.44 4.18
CA PHE A 138 18.32 7.53 5.03
C PHE A 138 18.80 6.18 5.61
N HIS A 139 17.89 5.29 6.01
CA HIS A 139 18.25 4.00 6.61
C HIS A 139 18.49 2.88 5.60
N ASN A 140 18.39 3.17 4.31
CA ASN A 140 18.54 2.20 3.23
C ASN A 140 19.56 2.73 2.22
N ASP A 141 20.84 2.80 2.62
CA ASP A 141 21.96 3.40 1.88
C ASP A 141 22.08 2.99 0.40
N PHE A 142 21.54 1.83 0.04
CA PHE A 142 21.51 1.42 -1.34
C PHE A 142 20.65 2.30 -2.25
N LEU A 143 19.62 2.94 -1.70
CA LEU A 143 18.79 3.90 -2.42
C LEU A 143 19.62 5.13 -2.83
N HIS A 144 20.70 5.45 -2.11
CA HIS A 144 21.59 6.55 -2.45
C HIS A 144 22.44 6.25 -3.69
N LYS A 145 22.56 4.97 -4.08
CA LYS A 145 23.29 4.53 -5.27
C LYS A 145 22.43 4.48 -6.52
N LEU A 146 21.11 4.60 -6.36
CA LEU A 146 20.17 4.64 -7.47
C LEU A 146 20.08 6.08 -7.99
N PRO A 147 19.86 6.29 -9.30
CA PRO A 147 19.44 7.57 -9.83
C PRO A 147 18.17 8.06 -9.11
N HIS A 148 18.21 9.31 -8.64
CA HIS A 148 17.03 9.99 -8.10
C HIS A 148 16.28 10.70 -9.22
N ILE A 149 14.96 10.52 -9.23
CA ILE A 149 14.02 11.14 -10.16
C ILE A 149 12.97 11.91 -9.34
#